data_AF-A0A9Q0NCV5-F1
#
_entry.id   AF-A0A9Q0NCV5-F1
#
_cell.length_a   1.000
_cell.length_b   1.000
_cell.length_c   1.000
_cell.angle_alpha   90.00
_cell.angle_beta   90.00
_cell.angle_gamma   90.00
#
_symmetry.space_group_name_H-M   'P 1'
#
loop_
_entity.id
_entity.type
_entity.pdbx_description
1 polymer ?
#
loop_
_entity_poly.entity_id
_entity_poly.type
_entity_poly.pdbx_seq_one_letter_code
_entity_poly.pdbx_strand_id
1 'polypeptide(L)'
;MPIKHGAEQIAEQYFLTLKAFGIENVSIYVVGDKGSNVIKFINDEDLDHQYCLGHVIHNLINTDGFEAVSEIGDVLKKIKKMVKKLRFRNTQLEREKK
;
A
#
# COMPACT_ATOMS: atom_id res chain seq x y z
N MET A 1 -4.20 -7.33 20.07
CA MET A 1 -5.27 -6.43 19.55
C MET A 1 -5.01 -6.19 18.07
N PRO A 2 -6.02 -6.20 17.19
CA PRO A 2 -5.82 -5.80 15.80
C PRO A 2 -5.36 -4.35 15.76
N ILE A 3 -4.31 -4.06 14.99
CA ILE A 3 -3.84 -2.69 14.77
C ILE A 3 -4.92 -1.99 13.94
N LYS A 4 -5.47 -0.90 14.47
CA LYS A 4 -6.41 -0.06 13.73
C LYS A 4 -5.61 0.79 12.76
N HIS A 5 -5.89 0.65 11.46
CA HIS A 5 -5.21 1.37 10.38
C HIS A 5 -6.11 2.48 9.78
N GLY A 6 -6.96 3.10 10.60
CA GLY A 6 -7.81 4.22 10.17
C GLY A 6 -7.02 5.53 10.10
N ALA A 7 -7.62 6.54 9.46
CA ALA A 7 -7.01 7.86 9.30
C ALA A 7 -6.62 8.50 10.65
N GLU A 8 -7.49 8.42 11.65
CA GLU A 8 -7.25 8.93 13.01
C GLU A 8 -6.01 8.30 13.66
N GLN A 9 -5.82 6.98 13.49
CA GLN A 9 -4.66 6.30 14.06
C GLN A 9 -3.37 6.64 13.32
N ILE A 10 -3.46 6.89 12.01
CA ILE A 10 -2.33 7.40 11.22
C ILE A 10 -1.93 8.79 11.74
N ALA A 11 -2.90 9.69 11.96
CA ALA A 11 -2.67 11.02 12.49
C ALA A 11 -2.00 10.97 13.87
N GLU A 12 -2.55 10.17 14.78
CA GLU A 12 -2.00 10.00 16.12
C GLU A 12 -0.53 9.54 16.08
N GLN A 13 -0.22 8.50 15.30
CA GLN A 13 1.15 7.99 15.18
C GLN A 13 2.09 8.98 14.50
N TYR A 14 1.60 9.73 13.52
CA TYR A 14 2.37 10.76 12.83
C TYR A 14 2.82 11.85 13.81
N PHE A 15 1.89 12.47 14.55
CA PHE A 15 2.22 13.54 15.49
C PHE A 15 3.02 13.05 16.71
N LEU A 16 2.75 11.84 17.20
CA LEU A 16 3.59 11.22 18.23
C LEU A 16 5.03 11.06 17.76
N THR A 17 5.23 10.67 16.50
CA THR A 17 6.56 10.54 15.91
C THR A 17 7.25 11.90 15.82
N LEU A 18 6.59 12.92 15.28
CA LEU A 18 7.17 14.27 15.19
C LEU A 18 7.61 14.79 16.57
N LYS A 19 6.75 14.64 17.57
CA LYS A 19 7.04 15.04 18.95
C LYS A 19 8.22 14.27 19.53
N ALA A 20 8.31 12.96 19.30
CA ALA A 20 9.41 12.14 19.78
C ALA A 20 10.78 12.58 19.21
N PHE A 21 10.79 13.17 18.01
CA PHE A 21 11.98 13.74 17.38
C PHE A 21 12.17 15.25 17.64
N GLY A 22 11.30 15.88 18.45
CA GLY A 22 11.36 17.32 18.72
C GLY A 22 11.12 18.19 17.48
N ILE A 23 10.38 17.66 16.50
CA ILE A 23 10.04 18.39 15.28
C ILE A 23 8.80 19.24 15.57
N GLU A 24 9.02 20.51 15.86
CA GLU A 24 7.98 21.49 16.17
C GLU A 24 8.16 22.74 15.29
N ASN A 25 7.05 23.35 14.85
CA ASN A 25 7.04 24.62 14.10
C ASN A 25 7.83 24.61 12.78
N VAL A 26 7.87 23.48 12.08
CA VAL A 26 8.47 23.38 10.74
C VAL A 26 7.40 23.08 9.69
N SER A 27 7.63 23.54 8.47
CA SER A 27 6.84 23.14 7.31
C SER A 27 7.20 21.69 6.97
N ILE A 28 6.23 20.78 7.05
CA ILE A 28 6.43 19.37 6.72
C ILE A 28 5.71 19.08 5.42
N TYR A 29 6.45 18.48 4.49
CA TYR A 29 5.92 18.02 3.22
C TYR A 29 5.82 16.50 3.21
N VAL A 30 4.62 15.97 3.02
CA VAL A 30 4.35 14.53 3.14
C VAL A 30 4.43 13.85 1.77
N VAL A 31 5.08 12.69 1.70
CA VAL A 31 5.03 11.83 0.52
C VAL A 31 4.33 10.53 0.89
N GLY A 32 3.15 10.30 0.31
CA GLY A 32 2.28 9.17 0.64
C GLY A 32 1.72 8.47 -0.60
N ASP A 33 1.24 7.24 -0.46
CA ASP A 33 0.52 6.58 -1.54
C ASP A 33 -0.94 7.06 -1.64
N LYS A 34 -1.72 6.47 -2.56
CA LYS A 34 -3.15 6.78 -2.73
C LYS A 34 -4.07 5.96 -1.81
N GLY A 35 -3.55 5.42 -0.71
CA GLY A 35 -4.34 4.68 0.27
C GLY A 35 -5.43 5.57 0.87
N SER A 36 -6.67 5.10 0.89
CA SER A 36 -7.84 5.92 1.28
C SER A 36 -7.71 6.55 2.67
N ASN A 37 -7.20 5.81 3.65
CA ASN A 37 -7.02 6.33 5.02
C ASN A 37 -5.86 7.32 5.12
N VAL A 38 -4.81 7.16 4.30
CA VAL A 38 -3.66 8.08 4.24
C VAL A 38 -4.11 9.42 3.64
N ILE A 39 -4.83 9.37 2.51
CA ILE A 39 -5.36 10.58 1.87
C ILE A 39 -6.38 11.28 2.76
N LYS A 40 -7.24 10.52 3.45
CA LYS A 40 -8.17 11.11 4.41
C LYS A 40 -7.41 11.84 5.53
N PHE A 41 -6.41 11.22 6.14
CA PHE A 41 -5.55 11.87 7.15
C PHE A 41 -4.91 13.16 6.62
N ILE A 42 -4.28 13.10 5.45
CA ILE A 42 -3.61 14.25 4.84
C ILE A 42 -4.57 15.42 4.64
N ASN A 43 -5.78 15.15 4.16
CA ASN A 43 -6.80 16.16 3.93
C ASN A 43 -7.41 16.70 5.23
N ASP A 44 -7.68 15.81 6.20
CA ASP A 44 -8.28 16.18 7.50
C ASP A 44 -7.34 17.11 8.30
N GLU A 45 -6.02 16.91 8.16
CA GLU A 45 -4.98 17.70 8.84
C GLU A 45 -4.38 18.83 7.96
N ASP A 46 -4.94 19.07 6.77
CA ASP A 46 -4.51 20.10 5.80
C ASP A 46 -2.99 20.10 5.52
N LEU A 47 -2.43 18.90 5.30
CA LEU A 47 -1.00 18.72 5.07
C LEU A 47 -0.62 18.86 3.60
N ASP A 48 0.47 19.60 3.35
CA ASP A 48 1.11 19.62 2.04
C ASP A 48 1.62 18.23 1.67
N HIS A 49 1.28 17.75 0.47
CA HIS A 49 1.63 16.40 0.07
C HIS A 49 1.92 16.19 -1.43
N GLN A 50 2.68 15.13 -1.71
CA GLN A 50 2.83 14.52 -3.04
C GLN A 50 2.50 13.03 -3.00
N TYR A 51 2.04 12.54 -4.14
CA TYR A 51 1.89 11.11 -4.34
C TYR A 51 3.24 10.42 -4.53
N CYS A 52 3.37 9.27 -3.90
CA CYS A 52 4.50 8.37 -4.07
C CYS A 52 4.64 7.96 -5.54
N LEU A 53 5.77 8.34 -6.15
CA LEU A 53 6.08 8.02 -7.53
C LEU A 53 6.09 6.51 -7.79
N GLY A 54 6.56 5.71 -6.83
CA GLY A 54 6.55 4.25 -6.94
C GLY A 54 5.13 3.69 -7.09
N HIS A 55 4.16 4.26 -6.35
CA HIS A 55 2.76 3.86 -6.48
C HIS A 55 2.17 4.30 -7.82
N VAL A 56 2.54 5.49 -8.32
CA VAL A 56 2.12 5.98 -9.64
C VAL A 56 2.66 5.08 -10.75
N ILE A 57 3.94 4.73 -10.72
CA ILE A 57 4.57 3.83 -11.71
C ILE A 57 3.92 2.44 -11.66
N HIS A 58 3.64 1.92 -10.46
CA HIS A 58 2.98 0.63 -10.31
C HIS A 58 1.60 0.60 -10.97
N ASN A 59 0.82 1.68 -10.80
CA ASN A 59 -0.49 1.80 -11.44
C ASN A 59 -0.36 1.99 -12.96
N LEU A 60 0.60 2.80 -13.42
CA LEU A 60 0.87 2.98 -14.85
C LEU A 60 1.21 1.66 -15.54
N ILE A 61 2.09 0.86 -14.96
CA ILE A 61 2.49 -0.43 -15.54
C ILE A 61 1.33 -1.43 -15.51
N ASN A 62 0.64 -1.55 -14.37
CA ASN A 62 -0.39 -2.58 -14.22
C ASN A 62 -1.70 -2.20 -14.88
N THR A 63 -2.28 -1.06 -14.50
CA THR A 63 -3.62 -0.66 -14.92
C THR A 63 -3.58 -0.16 -16.37
N ASP A 64 -2.67 0.77 -16.67
CA ASP A 64 -2.64 1.39 -17.99
C ASP A 64 -1.84 0.56 -19.01
N GLY A 65 -0.91 -0.28 -18.54
CA GLY A 65 -0.13 -1.19 -19.38
C GLY A 65 -0.79 -2.56 -19.52
N PHE A 66 -0.69 -3.38 -18.48
CA PHE A 66 -1.07 -4.79 -18.56
C PHE A 66 -2.58 -5.04 -18.63
N GLU A 67 -3.38 -4.28 -17.88
CA GLU A 67 -4.84 -4.47 -17.82
C GLU A 67 -5.55 -3.83 -19.01
N ALA A 68 -4.95 -2.81 -19.64
CA ALA A 68 -5.46 -2.19 -20.86
C ALA A 68 -5.40 -3.15 -22.08
N VAL A 69 -4.51 -4.15 -22.07
CA VAL A 69 -4.38 -5.16 -23.12
C VAL A 69 -4.98 -6.48 -22.66
N SER A 70 -6.16 -6.83 -23.18
CA SER A 70 -6.96 -7.96 -22.71
C SER A 70 -6.23 -9.30 -22.70
N GLU A 71 -5.42 -9.56 -23.73
CA GLU A 71 -4.65 -10.78 -23.94
C GLU A 71 -3.57 -10.96 -22.87
N ILE A 72 -2.89 -9.87 -22.50
CA ILE A 72 -1.90 -9.86 -21.42
C ILE A 72 -2.60 -10.07 -20.09
N GLY A 73 -3.73 -9.38 -19.87
CA GLY A 73 -4.56 -9.56 -18.67
C GLY A 73 -4.97 -11.02 -18.44
N ASP A 74 -5.36 -11.74 -19.49
CA ASP A 74 -5.75 -13.15 -19.39
C ASP A 74 -4.58 -14.10 -19.13
N VAL A 75 -3.41 -13.83 -19.72
CA VAL A 75 -2.17 -14.55 -19.37
C VAL A 75 -1.82 -14.32 -17.90
N LEU A 76 -1.88 -13.07 -17.43
CA LEU A 76 -1.60 -12.73 -16.03
C LEU A 76 -2.55 -13.41 -15.06
N LYS A 77 -3.85 -13.50 -15.38
CA LYS A 77 -4.82 -14.26 -14.55
C LYS A 77 -4.43 -15.74 -14.46
N LYS A 78 -4.03 -16.37 -15.56
CA LYS A 78 -3.58 -17.78 -15.57
C LYS A 78 -2.32 -17.96 -14.72
N ILE A 79 -1.33 -17.07 -14.86
CA ILE A 79 -0.10 -17.09 -14.04
C ILE A 79 -0.43 -16.93 -12.55
N LYS A 80 -1.24 -15.93 -12.17
CA LYS A 80 -1.69 -15.71 -10.79
C LYS A 80 -2.38 -16.97 -10.21
N LYS A 81 -3.20 -17.65 -11.02
CA LYS A 81 -3.86 -18.92 -10.62
C LYS A 81 -2.86 -20.05 -10.39
N MET A 82 -1.84 -20.18 -11.23
CA MET A 82 -0.78 -21.17 -11.05
C MET A 82 0.03 -20.90 -9.78
N VAL A 83 0.48 -19.66 -9.57
CA VAL A 83 1.22 -19.25 -8.36
C VAL A 83 0.39 -19.53 -7.10
N LYS A 84 -0.92 -19.21 -7.11
CA LYS A 84 -1.81 -19.51 -5.98
C LYS A 84 -1.89 -21.00 -5.69
N LYS A 85 -2.01 -21.85 -6.73
CA LYS A 85 -2.01 -23.32 -6.57
C LYS A 85 -0.69 -23.84 -6.01
N LEU A 86 0.44 -23.36 -6.52
CA LEU A 86 1.77 -23.74 -6.05
C LEU A 86 1.98 -23.33 -4.59
N ARG A 87 1.63 -22.09 -4.21
CA ARG A 87 1.71 -21.61 -2.83
C ARG A 87 0.87 -22.44 -1.87
N PHE A 88 -0.35 -22.79 -2.27
CA PHE A 88 -1.22 -23.68 -1.48
C PHE A 88 -0.60 -25.07 -1.31
N ARG A 89 -0.16 -25.71 -2.41
CA ARG A 89 0.47 -27.03 -2.39
C ARG A 89 1.73 -27.04 -1.51
N ASN A 90 2.55 -25.99 -1.60
CA ASN A 90 3.74 -25.85 -0.75
C ASN A 90 3.37 -25.83 0.73
N THR A 91 2.31 -25.10 1.09
CA THR A 91 1.81 -25.04 2.47
C THR A 91 1.27 -26.39 2.96
N GLN A 92 0.73 -27.23 2.07
CA GLN A 92 0.29 -28.59 2.40
C GLN A 92 1.48 -29.54 2.60
N LEU A 93 2.45 -29.52 1.68
CA LEU A 93 3.66 -30.35 1.76
C LEU A 93 4.47 -30.07 3.03
N GLU A 94 4.57 -28.80 3.44
CA GLU A 94 5.21 -28.41 4.71
C GLU A 94 4.45 -28.92 5.95
N ARG A 95 3.13 -29.14 5.85
CA ARG A 95 2.32 -29.72 6.94
C ARG A 95 2.40 -31.24 6.98
N GLU A 96 2.55 -31.90 5.84
CA GLU A 96 2.69 -33.37 5.72
C GLU A 96 4.07 -33.88 6.18
N LYS A 97 5.09 -32.99 6.24
CA LYS A 97 6.44 -33.29 6.73
C LYS A 97 6.60 -33.18 8.26
N LYS A 98 5.56 -32.72 8.98
CA LYS A 98 5.53 -32.67 10.44
C LYS A 98 4.71 -33.82 10.99
#